data_AF-A0A431NS52-F1
#
_entry.id   AF-A0A431NS52-F1
#
_cell.length_a   1.000
_cell.length_b   1.000
_cell.length_c   1.000
_cell.angle_alpha   90.00
_cell.angle_beta   90.00
_cell.angle_gamma   90.00
#
_symmetry.space_group_name_H-M   'P 1'
#
loop_
_entity.id
_entity.type
_entity.pdbx_description
1 polymer ?
#
loop_
_entity_poly.entity_id
_entity_poly.type
_entity_poly.pdbx_seq_one_letter_code
_entity_poly.pdbx_strand_id
1 'polypeptide(L)'
;MDGKTLVRITATIFVAIAVTATALEMTRKQDKSGSAVPEAPEISRSPIRDGLRHCQELGEAALRDSGCLRLWAEQRDRFLGSKGPFARSASEPVTAPSPDATTQGAQ
;
A
#
# COMPACT_ATOMS: atom_id res chain seq x y z
N MET A 1 22.05 -17.83 35.44
CA MET A 1 20.71 -17.22 35.24
C MET A 1 19.75 -17.92 36.18
N ASP A 2 19.04 -17.18 37.02
CA ASP A 2 18.11 -17.75 38.00
C ASP A 2 16.96 -18.46 37.28
N GLY A 3 16.71 -19.73 37.62
CA GLY A 3 15.60 -20.50 37.04
C GLY A 3 14.24 -19.83 37.23
N LYS A 4 14.09 -19.04 38.30
CA LYS A 4 12.91 -18.22 38.56
C LYS A 4 12.72 -17.09 37.53
N THR A 5 13.81 -16.53 37.02
CA THR A 5 13.77 -15.51 35.96
C THR A 5 13.38 -16.15 34.63
N LEU A 6 13.89 -17.36 34.36
CA LEU A 6 13.53 -18.11 33.15
C LEU A 6 12.04 -18.44 33.11
N VAL A 7 11.48 -18.94 34.22
CA VAL A 7 10.05 -19.24 34.35
C VAL A 7 9.18 -18.00 34.12
N ARG A 8 9.59 -16.85 34.66
CA ARG A 8 8.88 -15.58 34.44
C ARG A 8 8.89 -15.16 32.98
N ILE A 9 10.05 -15.26 32.30
CA ILE A 9 10.17 -14.92 30.89
C ILE A 9 9.25 -15.81 30.04
N THR A 10 9.29 -17.12 30.23
CA THR A 10 8.43 -18.06 29.49
C THR A 10 6.95 -17.77 29.74
N ALA A 11 6.56 -17.52 30.99
CA ALA A 11 5.18 -17.16 31.32
C ALA A 11 4.74 -15.85 30.64
N THR A 12 5.59 -14.82 30.63
CA THR A 12 5.27 -13.56 29.97
C THR A 12 5.12 -13.69 28.46
N ILE A 13 5.98 -14.50 27.81
CA ILE A 13 5.89 -14.75 26.36
C ILE A 13 4.59 -15.49 26.04
N PHE A 14 4.23 -16.50 26.84
CA PHE A 14 3.00 -17.25 26.62
C PHE A 14 1.75 -16.38 26.76
N VAL A 15 1.71 -15.53 27.81
CA VAL A 15 0.62 -14.57 28.00
C VAL A 15 0.55 -13.58 26.84
N ALA A 16 1.68 -13.05 26.37
CA ALA A 16 1.72 -12.15 25.24
C ALA A 16 1.16 -12.80 23.97
N ILE A 17 1.56 -14.04 23.66
CA ILE A 17 1.05 -14.80 22.51
C ILE A 17 -0.45 -15.03 22.64
N ALA A 18 -0.94 -15.42 23.82
CA ALA A 18 -2.37 -15.64 24.06
C ALA A 18 -3.20 -14.35 23.86
N VAL A 19 -2.70 -13.20 24.31
CA VAL A 19 -3.34 -11.89 24.10
C VAL A 19 -3.33 -11.50 22.62
N THR A 20 -2.23 -11.70 21.90
CA THR A 20 -2.18 -11.42 20.46
C THR A 20 -3.14 -12.33 19.68
N ALA A 21 -3.20 -13.62 20.02
CA ALA A 21 -4.10 -14.57 19.35
C ALA A 21 -5.59 -14.20 19.57
N THR A 22 -5.96 -13.83 20.79
CA THR A 22 -7.33 -13.39 21.11
C THR A 22 -7.68 -12.05 20.44
N ALA A 23 -6.74 -11.10 20.38
CA ALA A 23 -6.94 -9.85 19.65
C ALA A 23 -7.17 -10.11 18.15
N LEU A 24 -6.41 -11.02 17.53
CA LEU A 24 -6.58 -11.39 16.12
C LEU A 24 -7.92 -12.10 15.86
N GLU A 25 -8.39 -12.93 16.79
CA GLU A 25 -9.70 -13.60 16.66
C GLU A 25 -10.85 -12.59 16.74
N MET A 26 -10.73 -11.58 17.61
CA MET A 26 -11.70 -10.49 17.71
C MET A 26 -11.71 -9.61 16.46
N THR A 27 -10.54 -9.26 15.91
CA THR A 27 -10.44 -8.53 14.63
C THR A 27 -11.00 -9.36 13.47
N ARG A 28 -10.70 -10.66 13.40
CA ARG A 28 -11.26 -11.56 12.37
C ARG A 28 -12.77 -11.72 12.45
N LYS A 29 -13.37 -11.70 13.64
CA LYS A 29 -14.84 -11.71 13.80
C LYS A 29 -15.46 -10.41 13.28
N GLN A 30 -14.80 -9.26 13.50
CA GLN A 30 -15.20 -7.99 12.90
C GLN A 30 -15.05 -8.02 11.37
N ASP A 31 -13.97 -8.60 10.84
CA ASP A 31 -13.81 -8.82 9.39
C ASP A 31 -14.90 -9.74 8.82
N LYS A 32 -15.36 -10.77 9.55
CA LYS A 32 -16.42 -11.67 9.06
C LYS A 32 -17.82 -11.02 9.07
N SER A 33 -18.06 -10.03 9.92
CA SER A 33 -19.28 -9.20 9.89
C SER A 33 -19.18 -7.95 9.01
N GLY A 34 -17.98 -7.64 8.51
CA GLY A 34 -17.70 -6.47 7.69
C GLY A 34 -16.90 -6.76 6.42
N SER A 35 -16.87 -8.01 5.93
CA SER A 35 -16.18 -8.37 4.68
C SER A 35 -17.00 -7.95 3.46
N ALA A 36 -17.37 -6.67 3.40
CA ALA A 36 -17.02 -5.95 2.20
C ALA A 36 -15.50 -5.80 2.28
N VAL A 37 -14.77 -6.82 1.80
CA VAL A 37 -13.48 -6.55 1.16
C VAL A 37 -13.79 -5.35 0.29
N PRO A 38 -13.22 -4.14 0.53
CA PRO A 38 -13.36 -3.09 -0.45
C PRO A 38 -12.80 -3.74 -1.69
N GLU A 39 -13.70 -4.05 -2.63
CA GLU A 39 -13.38 -4.69 -3.89
C GLU A 39 -12.22 -3.87 -4.41
N ALA A 40 -11.02 -4.43 -4.25
CA ALA A 40 -9.80 -3.74 -4.57
C ALA A 40 -10.04 -3.37 -6.02
N PRO A 41 -10.10 -2.07 -6.35
CA PRO A 41 -10.78 -1.64 -7.55
C PRO A 41 -10.23 -2.49 -8.68
N GLU A 42 -11.14 -3.08 -9.45
CA GLU A 42 -10.95 -3.85 -10.68
C GLU A 42 -10.15 -3.03 -11.71
N ILE A 43 -8.99 -2.53 -11.32
CA ILE A 43 -7.99 -1.85 -12.14
C ILE A 43 -7.18 -2.99 -12.72
N SER A 44 -7.84 -3.68 -13.65
CA SER A 44 -7.24 -4.38 -14.76
C SER A 44 -6.21 -5.44 -14.38
N ARG A 45 -6.52 -6.68 -14.73
CA ARG A 45 -5.58 -7.73 -15.14
C ARG A 45 -4.42 -7.13 -15.96
N SER A 46 -3.46 -6.54 -15.27
CA SER A 46 -2.43 -5.71 -15.85
C SER A 46 -1.20 -6.58 -15.99
N PRO A 47 -0.54 -6.60 -17.17
CA PRO A 47 0.61 -7.47 -17.45
C PRO A 47 1.76 -7.32 -16.43
N ILE A 48 1.76 -6.21 -15.68
CA ILE A 48 2.71 -5.96 -14.59
C ILE A 48 2.55 -6.92 -13.40
N ARG A 49 1.32 -7.37 -13.09
CA ARG A 49 1.05 -8.32 -11.99
C ARG A 49 1.61 -9.70 -12.30
N ASP A 50 1.47 -10.15 -13.53
CA ASP A 50 1.98 -11.45 -13.97
C ASP A 50 3.52 -11.47 -13.94
N GLY A 51 4.15 -10.38 -14.39
CA GLY A 51 5.60 -10.22 -14.28
C GLY A 51 6.10 -10.15 -12.82
N LEU A 52 5.36 -9.46 -11.94
CA LEU A 52 5.69 -9.42 -10.50
C LEU A 52 5.54 -10.79 -9.83
N ARG A 53 4.54 -11.58 -10.24
CA ARG A 53 4.34 -12.95 -9.74
C ARG A 53 5.48 -13.86 -10.17
N HIS A 54 5.90 -13.79 -11.42
CA HIS A 54 7.06 -14.53 -11.91
C HIS A 54 8.34 -14.16 -11.12
N CYS A 55 8.55 -12.87 -10.86
CA CYS A 55 9.67 -12.41 -10.02
C CYS A 55 9.57 -12.87 -8.56
N GLN A 56 8.36 -13.05 -8.01
CA GLN A 56 8.18 -13.65 -6.69
C GLN A 56 8.52 -15.15 -6.69
N GLU A 57 8.10 -15.88 -7.72
CA GLU A 57 8.38 -17.32 -7.86
C GLU A 57 9.90 -17.59 -7.98
N LEU A 58 10.65 -16.65 -8.56
CA LEU A 58 12.13 -16.68 -8.62
C LEU A 58 12.81 -16.43 -7.26
N GLY A 59 12.15 -15.75 -6.31
CA GLY A 59 12.68 -15.48 -4.97
C GLY A 59 14.00 -14.70 -4.97
N GLU A 60 15.01 -15.22 -4.27
CA GLU A 60 16.36 -14.61 -4.18
C GLU A 60 16.99 -14.34 -5.56
N ALA A 61 16.74 -15.20 -6.56
CA ALA A 61 17.29 -15.03 -7.90
C ALA A 61 16.81 -13.73 -8.57
N ALA A 62 15.60 -13.27 -8.26
CA ALA A 62 15.05 -12.02 -8.78
C ALA A 62 15.80 -10.78 -8.28
N LEU A 63 16.54 -10.86 -7.16
CA LEU A 63 17.35 -9.75 -6.65
C LEU A 63 18.53 -9.39 -7.57
N ARG A 64 18.93 -10.33 -8.44
CA ARG A 64 20.02 -10.14 -9.42
C ARG A 64 19.49 -9.93 -10.84
N ASP A 65 18.19 -10.07 -11.05
CA ASP A 65 17.55 -9.89 -12.35
C ASP A 65 17.13 -8.43 -12.57
N SER A 66 17.69 -7.80 -13.60
CA SER A 66 17.43 -6.39 -13.90
C SER A 66 15.98 -6.13 -14.36
N GLY A 67 15.32 -7.12 -14.96
CA GLY A 67 13.91 -7.06 -15.34
C GLY A 67 13.02 -7.01 -14.10
N CYS A 68 13.25 -7.89 -13.14
CA CYS A 68 12.50 -7.94 -11.88
C CYS A 68 12.69 -6.67 -11.03
N LEU A 69 13.92 -6.16 -10.94
CA LEU A 69 14.20 -4.90 -10.25
C LEU A 69 13.41 -3.73 -10.87
N ARG A 70 13.28 -3.69 -12.20
CA ARG A 70 12.51 -2.66 -12.90
C ARG A 70 11.01 -2.77 -12.60
N LEU A 71 10.46 -3.98 -12.61
CA LEU A 71 9.03 -4.20 -12.32
C LEU A 71 8.66 -3.80 -10.89
N TRP A 72 9.51 -4.07 -9.90
CA TRP A 72 9.27 -3.61 -8.53
C TRP A 72 9.33 -2.08 -8.40
N ALA A 73 10.30 -1.44 -9.05
CA ALA A 73 10.37 0.02 -9.06
C ALA A 73 9.10 0.63 -9.67
N GLU A 74 8.63 0.07 -10.79
CA GLU A 74 7.42 0.54 -11.48
C GLU A 74 6.15 0.33 -10.64
N GLN A 75 6.02 -0.81 -9.97
CA GLN A 75 4.90 -1.06 -9.05
C GLN A 75 4.91 -0.09 -7.87
N ARG A 76 6.09 0.15 -7.27
CA ARG A 76 6.24 1.08 -6.16
C ARG A 76 5.88 2.50 -6.59
N ASP A 77 6.38 2.97 -7.73
CA ASP A 77 6.08 4.30 -8.26
C ASP A 77 4.58 4.48 -8.55
N ARG A 78 3.89 3.41 -8.96
CA ARG A 78 2.44 3.41 -9.18
C ARG A 78 1.67 3.43 -7.85
N PHE A 79 2.09 2.63 -6.87
CA PHE A 79 1.50 2.61 -5.54
C PHE A 79 1.63 3.96 -4.84
N LEU A 80 2.80 4.59 -4.96
CA LEU A 80 3.06 5.93 -4.44
C LEU A 80 2.39 7.05 -5.26
N GLY A 81 1.63 6.70 -6.31
CA GLY A 81 0.95 7.65 -7.18
C GLY A 81 1.90 8.51 -8.03
N SER A 82 3.22 8.32 -7.94
CA SER A 82 4.23 9.15 -8.58
C SER A 82 4.19 9.10 -10.11
N LYS A 83 3.64 8.01 -10.68
CA LYS A 83 3.43 7.85 -12.13
C LYS A 83 1.97 7.72 -12.54
N GLY A 84 1.02 7.90 -11.61
CA GLY A 84 -0.40 7.80 -11.90
C GLY A 84 -0.94 9.08 -12.58
N PRO A 85 -1.90 8.99 -13.51
CA PRO A 85 -2.54 10.17 -14.12
C PRO A 85 -3.15 11.13 -13.08
N PHE A 86 -3.46 10.65 -11.88
CA PHE A 86 -3.93 11.45 -10.74
C PHE A 86 -2.92 12.49 -10.22
N ALA A 87 -1.60 12.20 -10.26
CA ALA A 87 -0.59 13.20 -9.88
C ALA A 87 -0.53 14.37 -10.87
N ARG A 88 -0.96 14.13 -12.12
CA ARG A 88 -1.08 15.18 -13.14
C ARG A 88 -2.29 16.08 -12.86
N SER A 89 -3.38 15.55 -12.27
CA SER A 89 -4.56 16.34 -11.87
C SER A 89 -4.30 17.25 -10.65
N ALA A 90 -3.40 16.87 -9.76
CA ALA A 90 -2.99 17.73 -8.64
C ALA A 90 -2.03 18.86 -9.06
N SER A 91 -1.49 18.78 -10.28
CA SER A 91 -0.56 19.76 -10.84
C SER A 91 -1.18 20.53 -12.01
N GLU A 92 -2.52 20.66 -12.04
CA GLU A 92 -3.12 21.70 -12.86
C GLU A 92 -2.84 23.04 -12.14
N PRO A 93 -2.05 23.95 -12.73
CA PRO A 93 -1.86 25.26 -12.15
C PRO A 93 -3.23 25.91 -12.18
N VAL A 94 -3.80 26.16 -11.00
CA VAL A 94 -4.92 27.09 -10.82
C VAL A 94 -4.47 28.39 -11.46
N THR A 95 -4.89 28.58 -12.71
CA THR A 95 -4.85 29.89 -13.36
C THR A 95 -5.86 30.71 -12.59
N ALA A 96 -5.35 31.47 -11.62
CA ALA A 96 -6.13 32.50 -10.96
C ALA A 96 -6.74 33.40 -12.05
N PRO A 97 -8.05 33.64 -12.06
CA PRO A 97 -8.63 34.62 -12.97
C PRO A 97 -8.04 36.00 -12.61
N SER A 98 -7.22 36.55 -13.50
CA SER A 98 -6.69 37.91 -13.40
C SER A 98 -7.84 38.90 -13.55
N PRO A 99 -8.07 39.83 -12.61
CA PRO A 99 -9.12 40.82 -12.71
C PRO A 99 -8.60 42.04 -13.47
N ASP A 100 -8.41 41.93 -14.79
CA ASP A 100 -8.14 43.08 -15.64
C ASP A 100 -8.83 42.89 -17.00
N ALA A 101 -10.15 43.07 -17.01
CA ALA A 101 -10.93 43.23 -18.23
C ALA A 101 -12.19 44.06 -17.97
N THR A 102 -12.02 45.27 -17.42
CA THR A 102 -13.05 46.33 -17.57
C THR A 102 -12.39 47.60 -18.07
N THR A 103 -11.93 47.58 -19.30
CA THR A 103 -11.88 48.77 -20.16
C THR A 103 -11.97 48.29 -21.59
N GLN A 104 -13.19 48.31 -22.15
CA GLN A 104 -13.47 48.69 -23.54
C GLN A 104 -14.97 48.53 -23.85
N GLY A 105 -15.63 49.65 -24.14
CA GLY A 105 -16.86 49.67 -24.95
C GLY A 105 -18.16 50.05 -24.25
N ALA A 106 -18.35 51.33 -23.97
CA ALA A 106 -19.68 51.94 -23.98
C ALA A 106 -19.60 53.27 -24.74
N GLN A 107 -20.49 53.39 -25.71
CA GLN A 107 -20.68 54.52 -26.63
C GLN A 107 -21.08 55.81 -25.91
#